data_AF-A0A6G3ZTW5-F1
#
_entry.id   AF-A0A6G3ZTW5-F1
#
_cell.length_a   1.000
_cell.length_b   1.000
_cell.length_c   1.000
_cell.angle_alpha   90.00
_cell.angle_beta   90.00
_cell.angle_gamma   90.00
#
_symmetry.space_group_name_H-M   'P 1'
#
loop_
_entity.id
_entity.type
_entity.pdbx_description
1 polymer ?
#
loop_
_entity_poly.entity_id
_entity_poly.type
_entity_poly.pdbx_seq_one_letter_code
_entity_poly.pdbx_strand_id
1 'polypeptide(L)'
;MDISKKINEALAEQLEETRIPEEIDQRVKESFIQFHKKKEKNKMKKKFIILSLAAVILVPTGMYAMNTSYFSNDVDLNGLVDKGVKRAVSQQLSIPIDQKITDKGITVHLKELYVENKKILIHYNIEQQDGTPVPYEFDTTGLNVITDGKRDGKQVENPTYQESGLEGFSVLSFFGTEKTDNLPFYLTDGTGREIKTGIADKDKPEGIIAFVTDGSILPKSINLNVNINRIGKTKGSWKTQFPIDQSKAEQATEAAR
;
A
#
# COMPACT_ATOMS: atom_id res chain seq x y z
N MET A 1 -1.64 43.61 -15.42
CA MET A 1 -2.17 42.46 -14.66
C MET A 1 -2.18 41.27 -15.60
N ASP A 2 -1.50 40.19 -15.25
CA ASP A 2 -1.16 39.06 -16.14
C ASP A 2 -2.40 38.22 -16.49
N ILE A 3 -2.57 37.90 -17.77
CA ILE A 3 -3.71 37.14 -18.32
C ILE A 3 -3.77 35.75 -17.70
N SER A 4 -2.62 35.14 -17.40
CA SER A 4 -2.53 33.84 -16.74
C SER A 4 -3.12 33.86 -15.33
N LYS A 5 -3.01 34.99 -14.63
CA LYS A 5 -3.58 35.14 -13.28
C LYS A 5 -5.10 35.17 -13.31
N LYS A 6 -5.70 35.86 -14.28
CA LYS A 6 -7.15 35.91 -14.48
C LYS A 6 -7.74 34.55 -14.87
N ILE A 7 -7.03 33.77 -15.69
CA ILE A 7 -7.48 32.43 -16.11
C ILE A 7 -7.48 31.47 -14.92
N ASN A 8 -6.44 31.51 -14.07
CA ASN A 8 -6.37 30.67 -12.89
C ASN A 8 -7.41 31.06 -11.82
N GLU A 9 -7.67 32.35 -11.63
CA GLU A 9 -8.73 32.83 -10.72
C GLU A 9 -10.12 32.40 -11.23
N ALA A 10 -10.39 32.52 -12.54
CA ALA A 10 -11.66 32.09 -13.12
C ALA A 10 -11.87 30.56 -13.09
N LEU A 11 -10.80 29.77 -13.27
CA LEU A 11 -10.85 28.31 -13.13
C LEU A 11 -11.06 27.88 -11.67
N ALA A 12 -10.46 28.58 -10.71
CA ALA A 12 -10.65 28.33 -9.28
C ALA A 12 -12.09 28.65 -8.85
N GLU A 13 -12.66 29.78 -9.30
CA GLU A 13 -14.08 30.12 -9.06
C GLU A 13 -15.03 29.08 -9.65
N GLN A 14 -14.77 28.58 -10.86
CA GLN A 14 -15.62 27.53 -11.47
C GLN A 14 -15.54 26.18 -10.72
N LEU A 15 -14.38 25.83 -10.16
CA LEU A 15 -14.22 24.60 -9.37
C LEU A 15 -14.88 24.70 -7.99
N GLU A 16 -14.90 25.90 -7.39
CA GLU A 16 -15.60 26.15 -6.12
C GLU A 16 -17.13 26.24 -6.27
N GLU A 17 -17.63 26.75 -7.41
CA GLU A 17 -19.08 26.84 -7.68
C GLU A 17 -19.71 25.52 -8.15
N THR A 18 -18.92 24.54 -8.61
CA THR A 18 -19.45 23.24 -9.04
C THR A 18 -19.80 22.41 -7.81
N ARG A 19 -20.99 22.64 -7.26
CA ARG A 19 -21.59 21.74 -6.25
C ARG A 19 -21.81 20.38 -6.90
N ILE A 20 -21.03 19.40 -6.49
CA ILE A 20 -21.25 17.99 -6.87
C ILE A 20 -22.71 17.66 -6.52
N PRO A 21 -23.55 17.29 -7.51
CA PRO A 21 -24.94 16.96 -7.24
C PRO A 21 -25.02 15.84 -6.19
N GLU A 22 -25.90 15.98 -5.21
CA GLU A 22 -26.02 15.06 -4.07
C GLU A 22 -26.27 13.61 -4.51
N GLU A 23 -26.92 13.43 -5.67
CA GLU A 23 -27.12 12.15 -6.35
C GLU A 23 -25.80 11.50 -6.84
N ILE A 24 -24.83 12.29 -7.29
CA ILE A 24 -23.52 11.80 -7.74
C ILE A 24 -22.67 11.40 -6.53
N ASP A 25 -22.68 12.20 -5.46
CA ASP A 25 -21.98 11.90 -4.21
C ASP A 25 -22.56 10.65 -3.52
N GLN A 26 -23.90 10.53 -3.46
CA GLN A 26 -24.57 9.33 -2.98
C GLN A 26 -24.25 8.12 -3.87
N ARG A 27 -24.29 8.26 -5.20
CA ARG A 27 -23.98 7.16 -6.13
C ARG A 27 -22.53 6.68 -6.00
N VAL A 28 -21.57 7.60 -5.82
CA VAL A 28 -20.16 7.27 -5.59
C VAL A 28 -19.97 6.59 -4.23
N LYS A 29 -20.64 7.06 -3.17
CA LYS A 29 -20.61 6.41 -1.85
C LYS A 29 -21.31 5.04 -1.86
N GLU A 30 -22.43 4.91 -2.55
CA GLU A 30 -23.18 3.66 -2.69
C GLU A 30 -22.44 2.64 -3.55
N SER A 31 -21.76 3.07 -4.63
CA SER A 31 -20.89 2.20 -5.41
C SER A 31 -19.69 1.73 -4.58
N PHE A 32 -19.11 2.61 -3.77
CA PHE A 32 -18.05 2.26 -2.80
C PHE A 32 -18.54 1.28 -1.72
N ILE A 33 -19.75 1.48 -1.17
CA ILE A 33 -20.34 0.60 -0.13
C ILE A 33 -20.77 -0.76 -0.73
N GLN A 34 -21.35 -0.79 -1.93
CA GLN A 34 -21.70 -2.02 -2.66
C GLN A 34 -20.45 -2.83 -3.03
N PHE A 35 -19.37 -2.15 -3.45
CA PHE A 35 -18.05 -2.75 -3.70
C PHE A 35 -17.52 -3.53 -2.49
N HIS A 36 -17.73 -3.03 -1.27
CA HIS A 36 -17.31 -3.71 -0.04
C HIS A 36 -18.33 -4.72 0.52
N LYS A 37 -19.61 -4.66 0.13
CA LYS A 37 -20.65 -5.56 0.69
C LYS A 37 -20.92 -6.84 -0.11
N LYS A 38 -20.54 -6.94 -1.39
CA LYS A 38 -21.02 -8.06 -2.23
C LYS A 38 -19.98 -8.65 -3.19
N LYS A 39 -19.04 -9.42 -2.66
CA LYS A 39 -18.34 -10.48 -3.41
C LYS A 39 -18.34 -11.80 -2.64
N GLU A 40 -19.54 -12.20 -2.19
CA GLU A 40 -19.82 -13.56 -1.74
C GLU A 40 -20.61 -14.30 -2.84
N LYS A 41 -19.92 -15.24 -3.51
CA LYS A 41 -20.40 -16.47 -4.19
C LYS A 41 -19.57 -16.75 -5.44
N ASN A 42 -18.45 -17.41 -5.25
CA ASN A 42 -18.10 -18.55 -6.10
C ASN A 42 -17.28 -19.56 -5.29
N LYS A 43 -17.93 -20.67 -4.93
CA LYS A 43 -17.27 -21.82 -4.28
C LYS A 43 -16.51 -22.61 -5.36
N MET A 44 -15.22 -22.34 -5.52
CA MET A 44 -14.32 -23.30 -6.16
C MET A 44 -13.58 -24.15 -5.13
N LYS A 45 -13.48 -25.44 -5.42
CA LYS A 45 -13.03 -26.52 -4.53
C LYS A 45 -11.57 -26.28 -4.11
N LYS A 46 -11.35 -26.15 -2.79
CA LYS A 46 -10.04 -26.01 -2.17
C LYS A 46 -9.23 -27.30 -2.34
N LYS A 47 -8.16 -27.25 -3.15
CA LYS A 47 -7.00 -28.14 -2.98
C LYS A 47 -5.92 -27.31 -2.30
N PHE A 48 -5.69 -27.57 -1.01
CA PHE A 48 -4.58 -27.01 -0.28
C PHE A 48 -3.30 -27.74 -0.69
N ILE A 49 -2.39 -27.04 -1.35
CA ILE A 49 -0.97 -27.41 -1.33
C ILE A 49 -0.29 -26.31 -0.53
N ILE A 50 -0.14 -26.55 0.77
CA ILE A 50 0.68 -25.74 1.66
C ILE A 50 2.12 -26.23 1.46
N LEU A 51 2.91 -25.45 0.73
CA LEU A 51 4.36 -25.41 0.89
C LEU A 51 4.73 -23.94 1.13
N SER A 52 4.41 -23.44 2.32
CA SER A 52 5.03 -22.22 2.82
C SER A 52 6.46 -22.56 3.17
N LEU A 53 7.42 -22.19 2.31
CA LEU A 53 8.82 -22.17 2.73
C LEU A 53 8.94 -21.27 3.96
N ALA A 54 9.53 -21.81 5.02
CA ALA A 54 9.74 -21.11 6.28
C ALA A 54 10.48 -19.80 6.04
N ALA A 55 9.94 -18.70 6.57
CA ALA A 55 10.64 -17.43 6.64
C ALA A 55 11.83 -17.60 7.60
N VAL A 56 13.04 -17.60 7.08
CA VAL A 56 14.26 -17.49 7.91
C VAL A 56 14.40 -16.02 8.28
N ILE A 57 14.14 -15.70 9.54
CA ILE A 57 14.46 -14.39 10.12
C ILE A 57 15.97 -14.35 10.32
N LEU A 58 16.72 -13.88 9.33
CA LEU A 58 18.10 -13.45 9.54
C LEU A 58 18.04 -12.06 10.15
N VAL A 59 18.36 -11.96 11.45
CA VAL A 59 18.72 -10.67 12.04
C VAL A 59 20.17 -10.42 11.63
N PRO A 60 20.49 -9.47 10.73
CA PRO A 60 21.88 -9.19 10.42
C PRO A 60 22.54 -8.58 11.66
N THR A 61 23.24 -9.41 12.43
CA THR A 61 24.23 -8.97 13.40
C THR A 61 25.46 -8.54 12.62
N GLY A 62 25.56 -7.25 12.31
CA GLY A 62 26.80 -6.67 11.79
C GLY A 62 26.62 -6.00 10.44
N MET A 63 26.51 -4.67 10.53
CA MET A 63 26.79 -3.61 9.56
C MET A 63 25.60 -2.66 9.51
N TYR A 64 25.62 -1.65 10.39
CA TYR A 64 24.94 -0.41 10.12
C TYR A 64 25.61 0.22 8.89
N ALA A 65 25.25 -0.26 7.70
CA ALA A 65 25.37 0.58 6.52
C ALA A 65 24.65 1.88 6.87
N MET A 66 25.28 3.03 6.61
CA MET A 66 24.62 4.33 6.70
C MET A 66 23.53 4.37 5.62
N ASN A 67 22.43 3.66 5.85
CA ASN A 67 21.28 3.62 4.98
C ASN A 67 20.56 4.95 5.20
N THR A 68 20.62 5.82 4.21
CA THR A 68 19.72 6.96 4.14
C THR A 68 18.30 6.42 4.10
N SER A 69 17.51 6.72 5.13
CA SER A 69 16.11 6.31 5.22
C SER A 69 15.34 6.69 3.97
N TYR A 70 14.46 5.81 3.51
CA TYR A 70 13.59 6.08 2.37
C TYR A 70 12.65 7.27 2.66
N PHE A 71 12.23 7.43 3.91
CA PHE A 71 11.37 8.51 4.37
C PHE A 71 12.07 9.88 4.40
N SER A 72 13.41 9.93 4.32
CA SER A 72 14.16 11.18 4.27
C SER A 72 14.13 11.86 2.89
N ASN A 73 13.80 11.10 1.84
CA ASN A 73 13.72 11.59 0.47
C ASN A 73 12.45 12.45 0.24
N ASP A 74 12.32 13.04 -0.95
CA ASP A 74 11.10 13.73 -1.40
C ASP A 74 10.01 12.75 -1.83
N VAL A 75 9.70 11.82 -0.93
CA VAL A 75 8.55 10.93 -1.06
C VAL A 75 7.38 11.59 -0.37
N ASP A 76 6.32 11.84 -1.12
CA ASP A 76 5.03 12.25 -0.58
C ASP A 76 4.01 11.13 -0.80
N LEU A 77 3.29 10.80 0.27
CA LEU A 77 2.17 9.86 0.26
C LEU A 77 0.98 10.59 0.90
N ASN A 78 0.36 11.48 0.13
CA ASN A 78 -0.78 12.30 0.55
C ASN A 78 -0.53 13.07 1.86
N GLY A 79 0.69 13.60 2.05
CA GLY A 79 1.10 14.31 3.26
C GLY A 79 1.40 13.41 4.47
N LEU A 80 1.32 12.09 4.36
CA LEU A 80 1.58 11.17 5.49
C LEU A 80 3.07 11.08 5.86
N VAL A 81 3.95 11.37 4.90
CA VAL A 81 5.39 11.58 5.08
C VAL A 81 5.64 13.08 5.30
N ASP A 82 5.16 13.58 6.42
CA ASP A 82 5.23 15.00 6.77
C ASP A 82 6.62 15.42 7.31
N LYS A 83 6.76 16.71 7.64
CA LYS A 83 8.00 17.26 8.23
C LYS A 83 8.35 16.62 9.57
N GLY A 84 7.37 16.14 10.34
CA GLY A 84 7.56 15.40 11.58
C GLY A 84 8.22 14.06 11.33
N VAL A 85 7.73 13.30 10.34
CA VAL A 85 8.35 12.04 9.89
C VAL A 85 9.78 12.28 9.41
N LYS A 86 9.99 13.27 8.52
CA LYS A 86 11.33 13.59 8.01
C LYS A 86 12.30 13.97 9.14
N ARG A 87 11.82 14.73 10.14
CA ARG A 87 12.62 15.08 11.33
C ARG A 87 12.97 13.85 12.17
N ALA A 88 11.97 13.03 12.51
CA ALA A 88 12.17 11.80 13.27
C ALA A 88 13.17 10.88 12.56
N VAL A 89 13.04 10.72 11.25
CA VAL A 89 13.96 9.93 10.44
C VAL A 89 15.38 10.51 10.46
N SER A 90 15.55 11.83 10.38
CA SER A 90 16.86 12.48 10.50
C SER A 90 17.52 12.25 11.88
N GLN A 91 16.72 11.94 12.89
CA GLN A 91 17.15 11.54 14.23
C GLN A 91 17.31 10.02 14.37
N GLN A 92 17.25 9.25 13.27
CA GLN A 92 17.37 7.78 13.24
C GLN A 92 16.25 7.04 13.98
N LEU A 93 15.05 7.63 14.00
CA LEU A 93 13.89 7.06 14.69
C LEU A 93 13.08 6.06 13.85
N SER A 94 13.43 5.91 12.57
CA SER A 94 12.94 4.82 11.75
C SER A 94 13.80 3.57 11.96
N ILE A 95 13.17 2.42 11.84
CA ILE A 95 13.74 1.12 12.16
C ILE A 95 14.02 0.39 10.84
N PRO A 96 15.29 0.12 10.48
CA PRO A 96 15.58 -0.77 9.38
C PRO A 96 15.10 -2.18 9.72
N ILE A 97 14.47 -2.83 8.76
CA ILE A 97 13.97 -4.21 8.85
C ILE A 97 14.41 -4.99 7.61
N ASP A 98 14.54 -6.31 7.72
CA ASP A 98 14.91 -7.19 6.60
C ASP A 98 13.90 -8.35 6.51
N GLN A 99 12.61 -8.00 6.38
CA GLN A 99 11.55 -8.99 6.32
C GLN A 99 11.23 -9.33 4.87
N LYS A 100 11.33 -10.61 4.52
CA LYS A 100 11.18 -11.09 3.13
C LYS A 100 10.14 -12.18 3.03
N ILE A 101 9.37 -12.14 1.95
CA ILE A 101 8.54 -13.24 1.50
C ILE A 101 8.70 -13.43 0.00
N THR A 102 9.03 -14.65 -0.42
CA THR A 102 9.32 -14.99 -1.81
C THR A 102 8.40 -16.10 -2.31
N ASP A 103 7.84 -15.90 -3.50
CA ASP A 103 7.16 -16.93 -4.29
C ASP A 103 7.35 -16.60 -5.77
N LYS A 104 7.39 -17.63 -6.63
CA LYS A 104 7.62 -17.49 -8.09
C LYS A 104 8.82 -16.62 -8.48
N GLY A 105 9.86 -16.60 -7.65
CA GLY A 105 11.06 -15.79 -7.91
C GLY A 105 10.88 -14.29 -7.73
N ILE A 106 9.77 -13.85 -7.13
CA ILE A 106 9.54 -12.46 -6.72
C ILE A 106 9.52 -12.41 -5.20
N THR A 107 10.23 -11.43 -4.64
CA THR A 107 10.34 -11.18 -3.20
C THR A 107 9.64 -9.87 -2.84
N VAL A 108 8.70 -9.91 -1.90
CA VAL A 108 8.24 -8.73 -1.16
C VAL A 108 9.20 -8.52 -0.01
N HIS A 109 9.92 -7.40 -0.04
CA HIS A 109 10.98 -7.08 0.90
C HIS A 109 10.60 -5.80 1.66
N LEU A 110 10.29 -5.94 2.95
CA LEU A 110 10.04 -4.79 3.83
C LEU A 110 11.38 -4.35 4.42
N LYS A 111 11.73 -3.08 4.20
CA LYS A 111 13.09 -2.55 4.41
C LYS A 111 13.19 -1.56 5.56
N GLU A 112 12.13 -0.82 5.80
CA GLU A 112 12.12 0.22 6.82
C GLU A 112 10.72 0.41 7.40
N LEU A 113 10.68 0.66 8.71
CA LEU A 113 9.47 0.87 9.46
C LEU A 113 9.56 2.19 10.23
N TYR A 114 8.49 2.97 10.19
CA TYR A 114 8.29 4.11 11.08
C TYR A 114 6.96 3.96 11.80
N VAL A 115 6.94 4.14 13.11
CA VAL A 115 5.74 3.98 13.94
C VAL A 115 5.58 5.17 14.86
N GLU A 116 4.35 5.68 14.90
CA GLU A 116 3.84 6.60 15.91
C GLU A 116 2.59 5.99 16.55
N ASN A 117 2.06 6.61 17.61
CA ASN A 117 0.85 6.13 18.30
C ASN A 117 -0.36 5.88 17.39
N LYS A 118 -0.45 6.51 16.22
CA LYS A 118 -1.66 6.47 15.36
C LYS A 118 -1.35 6.14 13.90
N LYS A 119 -0.07 5.96 13.55
CA LYS A 119 0.41 5.89 12.18
C LYS A 119 1.55 4.89 12.09
N ILE A 120 1.52 4.02 11.08
CA ILE A 120 2.62 3.15 10.69
C ILE A 120 2.96 3.43 9.24
N LEU A 121 4.23 3.64 8.93
CA LEU A 121 4.74 3.72 7.55
C LEU A 121 5.73 2.59 7.32
N ILE A 122 5.62 1.93 6.18
CA ILE A 122 6.48 0.80 5.81
C ILE A 122 7.04 1.03 4.42
N HIS A 123 8.36 1.11 4.29
CA HIS A 123 9.04 1.08 3.01
C HIS A 123 9.21 -0.36 2.56
N TYR A 124 8.88 -0.62 1.30
CA TYR A 124 9.03 -1.93 0.69
C TYR A 124 9.65 -1.84 -0.72
N ASN A 125 10.31 -2.93 -1.11
CA ASN A 125 10.71 -3.22 -2.47
C ASN A 125 10.12 -4.57 -2.92
N ILE A 126 9.82 -4.67 -4.20
CA ILE A 126 9.38 -5.87 -4.88
C ILE A 126 10.48 -6.24 -5.87
N GLU A 127 11.21 -7.30 -5.55
CA GLU A 127 12.49 -7.64 -6.19
C GLU A 127 12.38 -8.99 -6.92
N GLN A 128 13.05 -9.11 -8.06
CA GLN A 128 13.28 -10.38 -8.74
C GLN A 128 14.41 -11.17 -8.03
N GLN A 129 14.65 -12.42 -8.44
CA GLN A 129 15.70 -13.27 -7.85
C GLN A 129 17.11 -12.67 -7.91
N ASP A 130 17.38 -11.84 -8.92
CA ASP A 130 18.66 -11.15 -9.11
C ASP A 130 18.76 -9.83 -8.32
N GLY A 131 17.73 -9.49 -7.52
CA GLY A 131 17.66 -8.27 -6.73
C GLY A 131 17.20 -7.03 -7.51
N THR A 132 16.92 -7.15 -8.81
CA THR A 132 16.38 -6.03 -9.59
C THR A 132 14.90 -5.78 -9.28
N PRO A 133 14.38 -4.55 -9.42
CA PRO A 133 12.96 -4.28 -9.23
C PRO A 133 12.09 -5.08 -10.21
N VAL A 134 10.98 -5.64 -9.73
CA VAL A 134 9.98 -6.26 -10.62
C VAL A 134 9.44 -5.21 -11.58
N PRO A 135 9.34 -5.50 -12.90
CA PRO A 135 8.75 -4.58 -13.85
C PRO A 135 7.33 -4.16 -13.45
N TYR A 136 7.07 -2.86 -13.47
CA TYR A 136 5.74 -2.32 -13.25
C TYR A 136 4.86 -2.60 -14.48
N GLU A 137 4.32 -3.81 -14.57
CA GLU A 137 3.52 -4.26 -15.70
C GLU A 137 2.35 -5.13 -15.23
N PHE A 138 1.28 -5.17 -16.04
CA PHE A 138 0.02 -5.82 -15.67
C PHE A 138 -0.40 -6.87 -16.68
N ASP A 139 -1.04 -7.94 -16.18
CA ASP A 139 -1.78 -8.88 -17.02
C ASP A 139 -3.22 -8.40 -17.14
N THR A 140 -3.56 -7.91 -18.32
CA THR A 140 -4.90 -7.42 -18.67
C THR A 140 -5.68 -8.44 -19.51
N THR A 141 -5.16 -9.65 -19.67
CA THR A 141 -5.80 -10.69 -20.50
C THR A 141 -7.20 -11.00 -19.98
N GLY A 142 -8.20 -10.93 -20.86
CA GLY A 142 -9.59 -11.20 -20.52
C GLY A 142 -10.32 -10.06 -19.80
N LEU A 143 -9.69 -8.90 -19.61
CA LEU A 143 -10.35 -7.70 -19.11
C LEU A 143 -10.92 -6.87 -20.27
N ASN A 144 -12.07 -6.25 -20.03
CA ASN A 144 -12.57 -5.19 -20.89
C ASN A 144 -11.85 -3.87 -20.55
N VAL A 145 -10.63 -3.73 -21.06
CA VAL A 145 -9.74 -2.60 -20.73
C VAL A 145 -10.31 -1.29 -21.31
N ILE A 146 -10.39 -0.26 -20.46
CA ILE A 146 -10.73 1.11 -20.85
C ILE A 146 -9.45 1.90 -21.13
N THR A 147 -8.49 1.84 -20.21
CA THR A 147 -7.14 2.39 -20.40
C THR A 147 -6.09 1.36 -20.01
N ASP A 148 -5.04 1.20 -20.80
CA ASP A 148 -3.95 0.27 -20.48
C ASP A 148 -2.90 0.90 -19.55
N GLY A 149 -3.00 2.20 -19.25
CA GLY A 149 -2.10 2.95 -18.38
C GLY A 149 -0.70 3.17 -18.95
N LYS A 150 -0.50 3.00 -20.26
CA LYS A 150 0.81 3.15 -20.92
C LYS A 150 0.96 4.49 -21.63
N ARG A 151 2.18 5.00 -21.60
CA ARG A 151 2.65 6.15 -22.40
C ARG A 151 3.95 5.77 -23.08
N ASP A 152 4.04 5.97 -24.39
CA ASP A 152 5.20 5.60 -25.21
C ASP A 152 5.62 4.12 -25.02
N GLY A 153 4.63 3.23 -24.89
CA GLY A 153 4.84 1.79 -24.68
C GLY A 153 5.28 1.39 -23.26
N LYS A 154 5.50 2.36 -22.35
CA LYS A 154 5.89 2.12 -20.95
C LYS A 154 4.70 2.29 -20.02
N GLN A 155 4.57 1.40 -19.05
CA GLN A 155 3.55 1.51 -18.01
C GLN A 155 3.85 2.69 -17.09
N VAL A 156 2.89 3.63 -16.97
CA VAL A 156 3.03 4.81 -16.11
C VAL A 156 1.93 4.87 -15.05
N GLU A 157 0.75 4.34 -15.35
CA GLU A 157 -0.43 4.28 -14.47
C GLU A 157 -0.98 2.85 -14.40
N ASN A 158 -1.88 2.58 -13.46
CA ASN A 158 -2.58 1.30 -13.42
C ASN A 158 -3.59 1.22 -14.57
N PRO A 159 -3.76 0.05 -15.23
CA PRO A 159 -4.83 -0.14 -16.18
C PRO A 159 -6.21 0.05 -15.53
N THR A 160 -7.15 0.57 -16.29
CA THR A 160 -8.57 0.63 -15.91
C THR A 160 -9.39 -0.29 -16.80
N TYR A 161 -10.44 -0.87 -16.24
CA TYR A 161 -11.29 -1.82 -16.96
C TYR A 161 -12.75 -1.74 -16.51
N GLN A 162 -13.65 -2.11 -17.42
CA GLN A 162 -15.06 -2.25 -17.12
C GLN A 162 -15.33 -3.65 -16.57
N GLU A 163 -15.80 -3.74 -15.32
CA GLU A 163 -16.32 -5.00 -14.78
C GLU A 163 -17.78 -5.18 -15.24
N SER A 164 -18.13 -6.40 -15.67
CA SER A 164 -19.47 -6.69 -16.17
C SER A 164 -20.50 -6.57 -15.05
N GLY A 165 -21.56 -5.79 -15.27
CA GLY A 165 -22.65 -5.61 -14.32
C GLY A 165 -22.38 -4.58 -13.21
N LEU A 166 -21.29 -3.84 -13.29
CA LEU A 166 -21.03 -2.67 -12.44
C LEU A 166 -21.08 -1.40 -13.29
N GLU A 167 -21.74 -0.35 -12.78
CA GLU A 167 -21.60 0.99 -13.36
C GLU A 167 -20.26 1.59 -12.93
N GLY A 168 -19.54 2.24 -13.86
CA GLY A 168 -18.21 2.82 -13.62
C GLY A 168 -17.04 1.91 -14.01
N PHE A 169 -15.82 2.33 -13.71
CA PHE A 169 -14.60 1.58 -14.03
C PHE A 169 -13.89 1.08 -12.77
N SER A 170 -13.13 0.00 -12.93
CA SER A 170 -12.24 -0.54 -11.91
C SER A 170 -10.79 -0.25 -12.27
N VAL A 171 -9.95 -0.08 -11.25
CA VAL A 171 -8.50 0.04 -11.39
C VAL A 171 -7.87 -1.32 -11.12
N LEU A 172 -6.93 -1.75 -11.95
CA LEU A 172 -6.20 -2.99 -11.76
C LEU A 172 -4.96 -2.74 -10.90
N SER A 173 -5.01 -3.09 -9.61
CA SER A 173 -3.88 -2.90 -8.69
C SER A 173 -2.69 -3.80 -9.00
N PHE A 174 -1.47 -3.32 -8.75
CA PHE A 174 -0.22 -4.05 -8.94
C PHE A 174 -0.16 -5.25 -8.00
N PHE A 175 -0.63 -5.07 -6.76
CA PHE A 175 -0.89 -6.15 -5.83
C PHE A 175 -2.33 -6.67 -5.95
N GLY A 176 -2.49 -7.92 -6.39
CA GLY A 176 -3.75 -8.63 -6.32
C GLY A 176 -3.90 -9.38 -5.00
N THR A 177 -5.14 -9.48 -4.50
CA THR A 177 -5.47 -10.30 -3.33
C THR A 177 -6.75 -11.10 -3.55
N GLU A 178 -6.95 -12.10 -2.71
CA GLU A 178 -8.20 -12.87 -2.62
C GLU A 178 -9.10 -12.37 -1.48
N LYS A 179 -8.66 -11.38 -0.69
CA LYS A 179 -9.48 -10.76 0.33
C LYS A 179 -10.63 -9.97 -0.30
N THR A 180 -11.78 -10.02 0.35
CA THR A 180 -13.04 -9.41 -0.13
C THR A 180 -13.02 -7.89 -0.12
N ASP A 181 -12.18 -7.29 0.72
CA ASP A 181 -11.94 -5.85 0.79
C ASP A 181 -10.92 -5.35 -0.24
N ASN A 182 -10.28 -6.27 -0.99
CA ASN A 182 -9.17 -6.02 -1.91
C ASN A 182 -7.94 -5.37 -1.27
N LEU A 183 -7.73 -5.55 0.04
CA LEU A 183 -6.57 -5.04 0.77
C LEU A 183 -5.52 -6.14 0.98
N PRO A 184 -4.40 -6.13 0.23
CA PRO A 184 -3.35 -7.14 0.36
C PRO A 184 -2.54 -7.00 1.65
N PHE A 185 -2.57 -5.84 2.29
CA PHE A 185 -1.87 -5.56 3.54
C PHE A 185 -2.87 -5.09 4.59
N TYR A 186 -2.78 -5.62 5.81
CA TYR A 186 -3.65 -5.24 6.92
C TYR A 186 -3.00 -5.53 8.27
N LEU A 187 -3.44 -4.82 9.31
CA LEU A 187 -2.90 -4.97 10.66
C LEU A 187 -3.84 -5.79 11.54
N THR A 188 -3.26 -6.60 12.42
CA THR A 188 -4.00 -7.28 13.50
C THR A 188 -3.33 -7.02 14.84
N ASP A 189 -4.09 -7.01 15.93
CA ASP A 189 -3.55 -6.95 17.29
C ASP A 189 -2.90 -8.29 17.70
N GLY A 190 -2.32 -8.32 18.91
CA GLY A 190 -1.71 -9.54 19.48
C GLY A 190 -2.67 -10.71 19.72
N THR A 191 -3.99 -10.48 19.63
CA THR A 191 -5.02 -11.54 19.69
C THR A 191 -5.48 -12.00 18.31
N GLY A 192 -4.97 -11.40 17.25
CA GLY A 192 -5.34 -11.69 15.86
C GLY A 192 -6.58 -10.93 15.37
N ARG A 193 -7.09 -9.95 16.12
CA ARG A 193 -8.22 -9.11 15.67
C ARG A 193 -7.71 -8.03 14.73
N GLU A 194 -8.39 -7.84 13.61
CA GLU A 194 -8.03 -6.80 12.64
C GLU A 194 -8.17 -5.40 13.25
N ILE A 195 -7.14 -4.57 13.06
CA ILE A 195 -7.12 -3.19 13.52
C ILE A 195 -7.67 -2.32 12.41
N LYS A 196 -8.71 -1.55 12.71
CA LYS A 196 -9.33 -0.65 11.74
C LYS A 196 -8.39 0.52 11.44
N THR A 197 -7.89 0.58 10.22
CA THR A 197 -7.02 1.66 9.74
C THR A 197 -7.42 2.11 8.34
N GLY A 198 -7.31 3.41 8.07
CA GLY A 198 -7.17 3.89 6.70
C GLY A 198 -5.83 3.42 6.14
N ILE A 199 -5.82 2.99 4.89
CA ILE A 199 -4.62 2.53 4.20
C ILE A 199 -4.38 3.44 3.01
N ALA A 200 -3.14 3.90 2.87
CA ALA A 200 -2.66 4.56 1.68
C ALA A 200 -1.37 3.87 1.24
N ASP A 201 -1.26 3.58 -0.05
CA ASP A 201 -0.07 2.98 -0.62
C ASP A 201 0.23 3.57 -1.99
N LYS A 202 1.51 3.50 -2.35
CA LYS A 202 1.96 3.77 -3.71
C LYS A 202 2.06 2.42 -4.41
N ASP A 203 1.05 2.05 -5.18
CA ASP A 203 0.90 0.74 -5.84
C ASP A 203 1.93 0.57 -6.99
N LYS A 204 3.19 0.35 -6.63
CA LYS A 204 4.39 0.30 -7.49
C LYS A 204 5.36 -0.78 -6.98
N PRO A 205 6.41 -1.14 -7.74
CA PRO A 205 7.41 -2.11 -7.27
C PRO A 205 8.26 -1.61 -6.08
N GLU A 206 8.33 -0.31 -5.83
CA GLU A 206 8.94 0.27 -4.64
C GLU A 206 8.05 1.40 -4.14
N GLY A 207 7.83 1.46 -2.83
CA GLY A 207 6.91 2.43 -2.27
C GLY A 207 6.77 2.37 -0.76
N ILE A 208 5.76 3.10 -0.29
CA ILE A 208 5.37 3.15 1.12
C ILE A 208 3.95 2.59 1.23
N ILE A 209 3.72 1.82 2.28
CA ILE A 209 2.39 1.51 2.79
C ILE A 209 2.21 2.27 4.10
N ALA A 210 1.13 3.02 4.19
CA ALA A 210 0.75 3.76 5.38
C ALA A 210 -0.53 3.19 5.98
N PHE A 211 -0.53 2.99 7.29
CA PHE A 211 -1.70 2.66 8.09
C PHE A 211 -1.95 3.81 9.04
N VAL A 212 -3.17 4.35 9.03
CA VAL A 212 -3.57 5.46 9.90
C VAL A 212 -4.85 5.09 10.63
N THR A 213 -4.85 5.23 11.94
CA THR A 213 -6.05 5.00 12.77
C THR A 213 -7.05 6.15 12.65
N ASP A 214 -8.28 5.93 13.10
CA ASP A 214 -9.33 6.95 13.21
C ASP A 214 -9.14 7.91 14.40
N GLY A 215 -7.93 7.97 14.97
CA GLY A 215 -7.63 8.74 16.18
C GLY A 215 -7.38 7.86 17.41
N SER A 216 -7.70 6.57 17.33
CA SER A 216 -7.36 5.56 18.35
C SER A 216 -5.85 5.31 18.43
N ILE A 217 -5.35 4.97 19.62
CA ILE A 217 -3.94 4.60 19.78
C ILE A 217 -3.77 3.14 19.31
N LEU A 218 -2.74 2.91 18.51
CA LEU A 218 -2.30 1.60 18.07
C LEU A 218 -1.99 0.72 19.29
N PRO A 219 -2.46 -0.54 19.33
CA PRO A 219 -2.18 -1.43 20.45
C PRO A 219 -0.69 -1.78 20.49
N LYS A 220 -0.16 -2.08 21.68
CA LYS A 220 1.29 -2.37 21.86
C LYS A 220 1.82 -3.53 21.01
N SER A 221 0.98 -4.54 20.77
CA SER A 221 1.32 -5.71 19.95
C SER A 221 0.55 -5.64 18.65
N ILE A 222 1.26 -5.52 17.53
CA ILE A 222 0.70 -5.48 16.19
C ILE A 222 1.41 -6.51 15.33
N ASN A 223 0.64 -7.12 14.44
CA ASN A 223 1.18 -7.87 13.33
C ASN A 223 0.76 -7.23 12.00
N LEU A 224 1.72 -7.07 11.10
CA LEU A 224 1.46 -6.83 9.68
C LEU A 224 1.14 -8.16 9.01
N ASN A 225 0.02 -8.22 8.32
CA ASN A 225 -0.36 -9.36 7.51
C ASN A 225 -0.20 -9.01 6.04
N VAL A 226 0.44 -9.90 5.29
CA VAL A 226 0.57 -9.83 3.83
C VAL A 226 -0.27 -10.96 3.25
N ASN A 227 -1.16 -10.63 2.32
CA ASN A 227 -1.98 -11.57 1.58
C ASN A 227 -2.09 -11.15 0.12
N ILE A 228 -1.10 -11.55 -0.68
CA ILE A 228 -1.00 -11.24 -2.10
C ILE A 228 -1.13 -12.55 -2.89
N ASN A 229 -1.96 -12.55 -3.91
CA ASN A 229 -2.12 -13.67 -4.86
C ASN A 229 -1.60 -13.35 -6.28
N ARG A 230 -1.22 -12.09 -6.51
CA ARG A 230 -0.64 -11.63 -7.78
C ARG A 230 0.23 -10.41 -7.55
N ILE A 231 1.37 -10.34 -8.22
CA ILE A 231 2.21 -9.15 -8.33
C ILE A 231 2.39 -8.85 -9.81
N GLY A 232 1.87 -7.73 -10.27
CA GLY A 232 1.87 -7.34 -11.69
C GLY A 232 1.25 -8.41 -12.58
N LYS A 233 2.07 -9.03 -13.45
CA LYS A 233 1.69 -10.15 -14.33
C LYS A 233 1.76 -11.52 -13.68
N THR A 234 2.45 -11.65 -12.55
CA THR A 234 2.81 -12.96 -11.97
C THR A 234 1.80 -13.38 -10.92
N LYS A 235 1.10 -14.50 -11.17
CA LYS A 235 0.24 -15.16 -10.17
C LYS A 235 1.10 -15.99 -9.22
N GLY A 236 0.82 -15.90 -7.93
CA GLY A 236 1.58 -16.58 -6.87
C GLY A 236 0.85 -16.55 -5.53
N SER A 237 1.58 -16.79 -4.45
CA SER A 237 1.07 -16.71 -3.09
C SER A 237 2.13 -16.17 -2.13
N TRP A 238 2.02 -14.88 -1.81
CA TRP A 238 2.81 -14.24 -0.77
C TRP A 238 1.88 -14.00 0.42
N LYS A 239 1.86 -14.98 1.34
CA LYS A 239 1.07 -14.94 2.58
C LYS A 239 1.98 -15.11 3.79
N THR A 240 2.01 -14.12 4.67
CA THR A 240 2.78 -14.17 5.91
C THR A 240 2.29 -13.14 6.91
N GLN A 241 2.78 -13.24 8.14
CA GLN A 241 2.53 -12.34 9.23
C GLN A 241 3.87 -11.93 9.87
N PHE A 242 4.09 -10.63 10.06
CA PHE A 242 5.29 -10.07 10.68
C PHE A 242 4.91 -9.30 11.95
N PRO A 243 5.52 -9.59 13.10
CA PRO A 243 5.33 -8.78 14.30
C PRO A 243 5.96 -7.40 14.11
N ILE A 244 5.23 -6.37 14.52
CA ILE A 244 5.72 -4.99 14.59
C ILE A 244 6.08 -4.68 16.04
N ASP A 245 7.37 -4.49 16.30
CA ASP A 245 7.91 -4.10 17.60
C ASP A 245 7.84 -2.58 17.77
N GLN A 246 6.86 -2.10 18.54
CA GLN A 246 6.69 -0.68 18.83
C GLN A 246 7.68 -0.16 19.87
N SER A 247 8.32 -1.01 20.67
CA SER A 247 9.20 -0.56 21.75
C SER A 247 10.42 0.22 21.21
N LYS A 248 10.92 -0.20 20.05
CA LYS A 248 11.99 0.51 19.34
C LYS A 248 11.55 1.89 18.85
N ALA A 249 10.29 2.04 18.45
CA ALA A 249 9.73 3.32 17.99
C ALA A 249 9.39 4.25 19.16
N GLU A 250 8.94 3.71 20.30
CA GLU A 250 8.73 4.46 21.54
C GLU A 250 10.07 5.02 22.06
N GLN A 251 11.11 4.19 22.17
CA GLN A 251 12.47 4.62 22.58
C GLN A 251 13.04 5.68 21.66
N ALA A 252 12.85 5.49 20.37
CA ALA A 252 13.23 6.46 19.35
C ALA A 252 12.51 7.80 19.58
N THR A 253 11.19 7.79 19.73
CA THR A 253 10.38 9.00 19.94
C THR A 253 10.72 9.71 21.26
N GLU A 254 11.02 8.98 22.33
CA GLU A 254 11.45 9.54 23.61
C GLU A 254 12.83 10.20 23.52
N ALA A 255 13.79 9.59 22.82
CA ALA A 255 15.14 10.16 22.64
C ALA A 255 15.17 11.47 21.84
N ALA A 256 14.08 11.80 21.16
CA ALA A 256 13.95 13.00 20.33
C ALA A 256 13.22 14.18 21.00
N ARG A 257 12.70 14.00 22.22
CA ARG A 257 12.11 15.06 23.05
C ARG A 257 13.15 15.71 23.94
#